data_AF-A0A9D9HDV6-F1
#
_entry.id   AF-A0A9D9HDV6-F1
#
_cell.length_a   1.000
_cell.length_b   1.000
_cell.length_c   1.000
_cell.angle_alpha   90.00
_cell.angle_beta   90.00
_cell.angle_gamma   90.00
#
_symmetry.space_group_name_H-M   'P 1'
#
loop_
_entity.id
_entity.type
_entity.pdbx_description
1 polymer ?
#
loop_
_entity_poly.entity_id
_entity_poly.type
_entity_poly.pdbx_seq_one_letter_code
_entity_poly.pdbx_strand_id
1 'polypeptide(L)'
;MNFDVTDFEPMRPFRDDEIPAVMRRICNDVHFPLIAKWVYPEKNAEEVKDILYEFTDIRDFQVETMRRVNERILNTTTDGLTCDGFDNLDKDKRYLFISNHRDIMLDACFLQYLLWQNGHETSEITFGSNLMGLQIVDDIG
;
A
#
# COMPACT_ATOMS: atom_id res chain seq x y z
N MET A 1 3.05 -33.29 9.26
CA MET A 1 3.67 -31.96 9.40
C MET A 1 2.71 -31.16 10.25
N ASN A 2 3.08 -30.83 11.50
CA ASN A 2 2.31 -29.87 12.29
C ASN A 2 2.90 -28.50 11.96
N PHE A 3 2.12 -27.67 11.27
CA PHE A 3 2.47 -26.27 11.07
C PHE A 3 2.06 -25.49 12.32
N ASP A 4 2.96 -24.71 12.89
CA ASP A 4 2.59 -23.75 13.94
C ASP A 4 2.10 -22.48 13.23
N VAL A 5 1.02 -21.88 13.72
CA VAL A 5 0.51 -20.62 13.16
C VAL A 5 1.55 -19.52 13.30
N THR A 6 2.42 -19.60 14.31
CA THR A 6 3.53 -18.65 14.51
C THR A 6 4.55 -18.67 13.37
N ASP A 7 4.63 -19.76 12.60
CA ASP A 7 5.53 -19.85 11.45
C ASP A 7 5.16 -18.83 10.34
N PHE A 8 3.93 -18.30 10.37
CA PHE A 8 3.41 -17.35 9.39
C PHE A 8 3.37 -15.90 9.88
N GLU A 9 3.70 -15.64 11.15
CA GLU A 9 3.72 -14.28 11.70
C GLU A 9 4.62 -13.29 10.96
N PRO A 10 5.78 -13.69 10.38
CA PRO A 10 6.58 -12.76 9.57
C PRO A 10 5.92 -12.35 8.24
N MET A 11 4.88 -13.08 7.79
CA MET A 11 4.24 -12.89 6.49
C MET A 11 2.85 -12.24 6.59
N ARG A 12 2.35 -11.97 7.80
CA ARG A 12 1.05 -11.33 7.97
C ARG A 12 1.12 -9.82 7.66
N PRO A 13 0.00 -9.21 7.28
CA PRO A 13 -0.10 -7.76 7.23
C PRO A 13 0.12 -7.11 8.60
N PHE A 14 0.52 -5.85 8.59
CA PHE A 14 0.54 -5.01 9.80
C PHE A 14 -0.87 -4.87 10.39
N ARG A 15 -0.91 -4.63 11.70
CA ARG A 15 -2.10 -4.21 12.44
C ARG A 15 -2.01 -2.71 12.73
N ASP A 16 -3.15 -2.08 12.99
CA ASP A 16 -3.21 -0.62 13.22
C ASP A 16 -2.29 -0.18 14.37
N ASP A 17 -2.16 -0.98 15.44
CA ASP A 17 -1.28 -0.66 16.57
C ASP A 17 0.22 -0.68 16.22
N GLU A 18 0.59 -1.25 15.08
CA GLU A 18 1.97 -1.29 14.58
C GLU A 18 2.29 -0.09 13.68
N ILE A 19 1.28 0.57 13.11
CA ILE A 19 1.44 1.63 12.10
C ILE A 19 2.27 2.81 12.60
N PRO A 20 2.08 3.34 13.83
CA PRO A 20 2.93 4.42 14.33
C PRO A 20 4.42 4.07 14.37
N ALA A 21 4.77 2.80 14.60
CA ALA A 21 6.16 2.34 14.59
C ALA A 21 6.68 2.15 13.16
N VAL A 22 5.86 1.61 12.25
CA VAL A 22 6.19 1.45 10.82
C VAL A 22 6.45 2.81 10.17
N MET A 23 5.59 3.80 10.39
CA MET A 23 5.77 5.15 9.83
C MET A 23 7.09 5.79 10.29
N ARG A 24 7.49 5.60 11.56
CA ARG A 24 8.80 6.04 12.04
C ARG A 24 9.96 5.33 11.34
N ARG A 25 9.84 4.04 11.02
CA ARG A 25 10.89 3.34 10.26
C ARG A 25 11.00 3.90 8.85
N ILE A 26 9.87 4.05 8.15
CA ILE A 26 9.82 4.64 6.81
C ILE A 26 10.45 6.04 6.81
N CYS A 27 10.07 6.91 7.74
CA CYS A 27 10.59 8.29 7.82
C CYS A 27 12.10 8.40 8.13
N ASN A 28 12.70 7.36 8.71
CA ASN A 28 14.13 7.33 9.06
C ASN A 28 14.99 6.58 8.02
N ASP A 29 14.38 6.03 6.98
CA ASP A 29 15.10 5.36 5.90
C ASP A 29 15.88 6.37 5.03
N VAL A 30 17.03 5.95 4.48
CA VAL A 30 17.90 6.80 3.67
C VAL A 30 17.23 7.28 2.37
N HIS A 31 16.27 6.51 1.85
CA HIS A 31 15.54 6.79 0.63
C HIS A 31 14.30 7.64 0.86
N PHE A 32 13.87 7.82 2.12
CA PHE A 32 12.66 8.57 2.45
C PHE A 32 12.59 9.97 1.84
N PRO A 33 13.65 10.82 1.89
CA PRO A 33 13.55 12.16 1.31
C PRO A 33 13.25 12.16 -0.20
N LEU A 34 13.76 11.17 -0.93
CA LEU A 34 13.51 11.01 -2.36
C LEU A 34 12.07 10.56 -2.61
N ILE A 35 11.61 9.55 -1.87
CA ILE A 35 10.24 9.01 -1.97
C ILE A 35 9.24 10.10 -1.58
N ALA A 36 9.43 10.76 -0.43
CA ALA A 36 8.61 11.85 0.07
C ALA A 36 8.48 12.97 -0.97
N LYS A 37 9.59 13.39 -1.59
CA LYS A 37 9.57 14.43 -2.63
C LYS A 37 8.83 13.99 -3.88
N TRP A 38 8.90 12.71 -4.24
CA TRP A 38 8.18 12.18 -5.39
C TRP A 38 6.67 12.08 -5.11
N VAL A 39 6.26 11.60 -3.93
CA VAL A 39 4.84 11.45 -3.55
C VAL A 39 4.18 12.81 -3.26
N TYR A 40 4.85 13.68 -2.51
CA TYR A 40 4.38 15.01 -2.09
C TYR A 40 5.31 16.10 -2.68
N PRO A 41 5.22 16.38 -3.99
CA PRO A 41 6.13 17.31 -4.67
C PRO A 41 6.09 18.74 -4.10
N GLU A 42 4.98 19.12 -3.47
CA GLU A 42 4.76 20.43 -2.87
C GLU A 42 5.31 20.57 -1.45
N LYS A 43 5.75 19.47 -0.83
CA LYS A 43 6.26 19.43 0.55
C LYS A 43 7.75 19.09 0.59
N ASN A 44 8.41 19.49 1.67
CA ASN A 44 9.73 19.00 2.02
C ASN A 44 9.63 17.72 2.87
N ALA A 45 10.74 17.00 3.04
CA ALA A 45 10.74 15.72 3.73
C ALA A 45 10.23 15.82 5.17
N GLU A 46 10.53 16.90 5.90
CA GLU A 46 10.12 17.05 7.29
C GLU A 46 8.60 17.28 7.42
N GLU A 47 8.02 18.10 6.53
CA GLU A 47 6.57 18.27 6.45
C GLU A 47 5.85 16.95 6.13
N VAL A 48 6.48 16.07 5.35
CA VAL A 48 5.95 14.74 5.06
C VAL A 48 6.07 13.82 6.27
N LYS A 49 7.16 13.90 7.06
CA LYS A 49 7.25 13.15 8.32
C LYS A 49 6.16 13.53 9.30
N ASP A 50 5.89 14.83 9.44
CA ASP A 50 4.81 15.31 10.31
C ASP A 50 3.47 14.69 9.91
N ILE A 51 3.19 14.58 8.60
CA ILE A 51 1.98 13.89 8.10
C ILE A 51 2.00 12.40 8.49
N LEU A 52 3.08 11.68 8.19
CA LEU A 52 3.16 10.23 8.45
C LEU A 52 3.12 9.90 9.94
N TYR A 53 3.58 10.80 10.82
CA TYR A 53 3.55 10.61 12.26
C TYR A 53 2.16 10.75 12.88
N GLU A 54 1.22 11.37 12.18
CA GLU A 54 -0.18 11.45 12.60
C GLU A 54 -0.97 10.20 12.21
N PHE A 55 -0.43 9.31 11.37
CA PHE A 55 -1.14 8.10 10.95
C PHE A 55 -1.22 7.10 12.10
N THR A 56 -2.44 6.64 12.38
CA THR A 56 -2.72 5.73 13.49
C THR A 56 -3.21 4.36 13.05
N ASP A 57 -3.64 4.23 11.80
CA ASP A 57 -4.16 2.98 11.24
C ASP A 57 -3.68 2.76 9.79
N ILE A 58 -3.93 1.55 9.27
CA ILE A 58 -3.51 1.16 7.91
C ILE A 58 -4.22 2.04 6.87
N ARG A 59 -5.46 2.46 7.16
CA ARG A 59 -6.30 3.21 6.23
C ARG A 59 -5.74 4.59 5.97
N ASP A 60 -5.22 5.28 6.98
CA ASP A 60 -4.57 6.58 6.85
C ASP A 60 -3.46 6.52 5.80
N PHE A 61 -2.57 5.53 5.91
CA PHE A 61 -1.48 5.34 4.95
C PHE A 61 -1.98 5.00 3.54
N GLN A 62 -2.96 4.09 3.42
CA GLN A 62 -3.51 3.70 2.13
C GLN A 62 -4.20 4.87 1.41
N VAL A 63 -5.04 5.63 2.12
CA VAL A 63 -5.86 6.70 1.54
C VAL A 63 -5.09 7.99 1.34
N GLU A 64 -4.18 8.34 2.25
CA GLU A 64 -3.41 9.58 2.15
C GLU A 64 -2.14 9.40 1.34
N THR A 65 -1.36 8.33 1.53
CA THR A 65 -0.08 8.14 0.84
C THR A 65 -0.24 7.30 -0.42
N MET A 66 -0.75 6.07 -0.31
CA MET A 66 -0.80 5.15 -1.46
C MET A 66 -1.75 5.60 -2.57
N ARG A 67 -2.84 6.29 -2.24
CA ARG A 67 -3.68 6.95 -3.24
C ARG A 67 -2.88 7.94 -4.09
N ARG A 68 -2.07 8.80 -3.47
CA ARG A 68 -1.23 9.79 -4.17
C ARG A 68 -0.18 9.11 -5.05
N VAL A 69 0.43 8.03 -4.55
CA VAL A 69 1.36 7.17 -5.33
C VAL A 69 0.66 6.68 -6.60
N ASN A 70 -0.53 6.07 -6.45
CA ASN A 70 -1.31 5.55 -7.57
C ASN A 70 -1.71 6.63 -8.57
N GLU A 71 -2.25 7.76 -8.09
CA GLU A 71 -2.63 8.90 -8.93
C GLU A 71 -1.44 9.44 -9.75
N ARG A 72 -0.24 9.50 -9.16
CA ARG A 72 0.96 9.94 -9.89
C ARG A 72 1.36 8.95 -10.97
N ILE A 73 1.41 7.65 -10.66
CA ILE A 73 1.75 6.61 -11.64
C ILE A 73 0.77 6.67 -12.81
N LEU A 74 -0.54 6.68 -12.51
CA LEU A 74 -1.59 6.74 -13.52
C LEU A 74 -1.42 7.95 -14.45
N ASN A 75 -1.15 9.13 -13.89
CA ASN A 75 -1.04 10.37 -14.66
C ASN A 75 0.29 10.52 -15.43
N THR A 76 1.33 9.75 -15.11
CA THR A 76 2.68 9.97 -15.67
C THR A 76 3.22 8.79 -16.49
N THR A 77 2.73 7.58 -16.26
CA THR A 77 3.28 6.36 -16.87
C THR A 77 2.25 5.51 -17.58
N THR A 78 0.98 5.94 -17.64
CA THR A 78 -0.11 5.17 -18.25
C THR A 78 -0.94 6.04 -19.19
N ASP A 79 -1.61 5.43 -20.15
CA ASP A 79 -2.61 6.09 -21.01
C ASP A 79 -4.01 6.15 -20.34
N GLY A 80 -4.08 5.82 -19.04
CA GLY A 80 -5.31 5.71 -18.27
C GLY A 80 -5.58 4.30 -17.75
N LEU A 81 -6.50 4.21 -16.79
CA LEU A 81 -6.97 2.97 -16.17
C LEU A 81 -8.50 2.91 -16.27
N THR A 82 -9.02 1.78 -16.73
CA THR A 82 -10.46 1.50 -16.77
C THR A 82 -10.78 0.28 -15.94
N CYS A 83 -11.94 0.28 -15.30
CA CYS A 83 -12.44 -0.86 -14.54
C CYS A 83 -13.94 -1.05 -14.78
N ASP A 84 -14.40 -2.29 -14.70
CA ASP A 84 -15.81 -2.67 -14.72
C ASP A 84 -16.09 -3.78 -13.70
N GLY A 85 -17.37 -4.09 -13.48
CA GLY A 85 -17.79 -5.21 -12.65
C GLY A 85 -17.83 -4.97 -11.14
N PHE A 86 -17.42 -3.80 -10.66
CA PHE A 86 -17.54 -3.42 -9.23
C PHE A 86 -19.00 -3.38 -8.75
N ASP A 87 -19.96 -3.11 -9.63
CA ASP A 87 -21.40 -3.16 -9.31
C ASP A 87 -21.88 -4.57 -8.91
N ASN A 88 -21.10 -5.61 -9.24
CA ASN A 88 -21.39 -6.99 -8.84
C ASN A 88 -20.83 -7.34 -7.44
N LEU A 89 -20.08 -6.42 -6.83
CA LEU A 89 -19.45 -6.62 -5.53
C LEU A 89 -20.28 -5.96 -4.42
N ASP A 90 -20.48 -6.71 -3.36
CA ASP A 90 -21.18 -6.29 -2.15
C ASP A 90 -20.16 -5.74 -1.15
N LYS A 91 -20.36 -4.50 -0.68
CA LYS A 91 -19.39 -3.83 0.20
C LYS A 91 -19.25 -4.51 1.57
N ASP A 92 -20.25 -5.28 1.99
CA ASP A 92 -20.25 -5.95 3.29
C ASP A 92 -19.70 -7.39 3.21
N LYS A 93 -19.23 -7.83 2.04
CA LYS A 93 -18.67 -9.18 1.83
C LYS A 93 -17.15 -9.15 1.66
N ARG A 94 -16.52 -10.26 2.08
CA ARG A 94 -15.09 -10.51 1.87
C ARG A 94 -14.88 -11.24 0.55
N TYR A 95 -13.86 -10.84 -0.20
CA TYR A 95 -13.51 -11.38 -1.51
C TYR A 95 -12.04 -11.76 -1.55
N LEU A 96 -11.74 -12.79 -2.34
CA LEU A 96 -10.39 -13.11 -2.78
C LEU A 96 -10.27 -12.70 -4.24
N PHE A 97 -9.43 -11.70 -4.51
CA PHE A 97 -9.15 -11.26 -5.88
C PHE A 97 -7.99 -12.06 -6.45
N ILE A 98 -8.21 -12.65 -7.63
CA ILE A 98 -7.21 -13.44 -8.34
C ILE A 98 -7.00 -12.80 -9.70
N SER A 99 -5.78 -12.35 -9.97
CA SER A 99 -5.40 -11.75 -11.24
C SER A 99 -4.31 -12.58 -11.92
N ASN A 100 -4.19 -12.42 -13.24
CA ASN A 100 -2.94 -12.74 -13.92
C ASN A 100 -1.89 -11.69 -13.56
N HIS A 101 -0.63 -11.95 -13.92
CA HIS A 101 0.44 -11.03 -13.56
C HIS A 101 1.26 -10.56 -14.74
N ARG A 102 1.17 -9.27 -15.01
CA ARG A 102 2.11 -8.58 -15.88
C ARG A 102 3.10 -7.75 -15.06
N ASP A 103 2.67 -7.24 -13.90
CA ASP A 103 3.52 -6.53 -12.95
C ASP A 103 3.13 -6.81 -11.49
N ILE A 104 3.99 -7.61 -10.83
CA ILE A 104 4.30 -7.53 -9.37
C ILE A 104 3.39 -6.67 -8.50
N MET A 105 3.80 -5.41 -8.48
CA MET A 105 3.44 -4.43 -7.49
C MET A 105 2.31 -3.55 -8.03
N LEU A 106 2.38 -3.17 -9.31
CA LEU A 106 1.43 -2.23 -9.88
C LEU A 106 0.03 -2.83 -10.03
N ASP A 107 -0.08 -4.12 -10.33
CA ASP A 107 -1.38 -4.80 -10.41
C ASP A 107 -2.10 -4.73 -9.05
N ALA A 108 -1.38 -4.95 -7.95
CA ALA A 108 -1.92 -4.87 -6.60
C ALA A 108 -2.22 -3.42 -6.17
N CYS A 109 -1.31 -2.48 -6.45
CA CYS A 109 -1.50 -1.06 -6.15
C CYS A 109 -2.73 -0.47 -6.84
N PHE A 110 -2.93 -0.76 -8.14
CA PHE A 110 -4.10 -0.28 -8.87
C PHE A 110 -5.40 -0.94 -8.40
N LEU A 111 -5.36 -2.22 -8.00
CA LEU A 111 -6.53 -2.84 -7.38
C LEU A 111 -6.94 -2.13 -6.08
N GLN A 112 -5.99 -1.78 -5.20
CA GLN A 112 -6.29 -1.01 -3.99
C GLN A 112 -6.91 0.35 -4.31
N TYR A 113 -6.33 1.05 -5.29
CA TYR A 113 -6.86 2.34 -5.73
C TYR A 113 -8.29 2.25 -6.27
N LEU A 114 -8.58 1.22 -7.07
CA LEU A 114 -9.93 0.98 -7.61
C LEU A 114 -10.93 0.57 -6.53
N LEU A 115 -10.53 -0.26 -5.56
CA LEU A 115 -11.36 -0.61 -4.40
C LEU A 115 -11.76 0.65 -3.64
N TRP A 116 -10.79 1.51 -3.33
CA TRP A 116 -11.02 2.77 -2.65
C TRP A 116 -11.93 3.71 -3.47
N GLN A 117 -11.67 3.90 -4.76
CA GLN A 117 -12.49 4.74 -5.65
C GLN A 117 -13.96 4.30 -5.72
N ASN A 118 -14.21 2.99 -5.65
CA ASN A 118 -15.57 2.42 -5.66
C ASN A 118 -16.20 2.32 -4.25
N GLY A 119 -15.50 2.81 -3.22
CA GLY A 119 -15.97 2.84 -1.84
C GLY A 119 -16.00 1.48 -1.15
N HIS A 120 -15.11 0.57 -1.55
CA HIS A 120 -14.80 -0.66 -0.83
C HIS A 120 -13.63 -0.43 0.14
N GLU A 121 -13.50 -1.31 1.13
CA GLU A 121 -12.25 -1.44 1.89
C GLU A 121 -11.13 -1.96 0.97
N THR A 122 -9.91 -1.50 1.23
CA THR A 122 -8.70 -2.07 0.60
C THR A 122 -8.51 -3.52 1.04
N SER A 123 -7.89 -4.32 0.20
CA SER A 123 -7.52 -5.70 0.53
C SER A 123 -6.13 -5.77 1.13
N GLU A 124 -5.87 -6.86 1.83
CA GLU A 124 -4.50 -7.28 2.14
C GLU A 124 -3.81 -7.69 0.84
N ILE A 125 -2.51 -7.39 0.72
CA ILE A 125 -1.68 -7.75 -0.44
C ILE A 125 -0.62 -8.73 0.05
N THR A 126 -0.27 -9.69 -0.78
CA THR A 126 0.89 -10.53 -0.56
C THR A 126 1.66 -10.69 -1.85
N PHE A 127 2.98 -10.59 -1.79
CA PHE A 127 3.87 -10.83 -2.91
C PHE A 127 5.09 -11.63 -2.44
N GLY A 128 5.73 -12.32 -3.38
CA GLY A 128 6.82 -13.24 -3.06
C GLY A 128 8.05 -12.52 -2.50
N SER A 129 8.81 -13.23 -1.65
CA SER A 129 10.05 -12.75 -1.03
C SER A 129 11.14 -12.27 -2.01
N ASN A 130 11.00 -12.58 -3.31
CA ASN A 130 11.91 -12.12 -4.36
C ASN A 130 11.90 -10.59 -4.55
N LEU A 131 10.89 -9.90 -4.02
CA LEU A 131 10.80 -8.43 -4.06
C LEU A 131 11.20 -7.79 -2.73
N MET A 132 11.37 -8.59 -1.69
CA MET A 132 11.70 -8.16 -0.33
C MET A 132 13.24 -8.10 -0.20
N GLY A 133 13.80 -6.93 -0.51
CA GLY A 133 15.25 -6.69 -0.48
C GLY A 133 15.67 -5.45 0.29
N LEU A 134 14.74 -4.52 0.53
CA LEU A 134 14.97 -3.30 1.31
C LEU A 134 13.84 -3.20 2.34
N GLN A 135 14.18 -2.91 3.59
CA GLN A 135 13.20 -2.80 4.69
C GLN A 135 12.05 -1.83 4.37
N ILE A 136 12.35 -0.72 3.69
CA ILE A 136 11.32 0.25 3.29
C ILE A 136 10.31 -0.32 2.28
N VAL A 137 10.69 -1.30 1.45
CA VAL A 137 9.76 -1.97 0.53
C VAL A 137 8.84 -2.89 1.32
N ASP A 138 9.37 -3.59 2.31
CA ASP A 138 8.60 -4.48 3.20
C ASP A 138 7.67 -3.67 4.13
N ASP A 139 8.07 -2.46 4.53
CA ASP A 139 7.26 -1.57 5.36
C ASP A 139 6.13 -0.86 4.56
N ILE A 140 6.27 -0.72 3.23
CA ILE A 140 5.28 -0.07 2.36
C ILE A 140 4.25 -1.05 1.80
N GLY A 141 4.68 -2.27 1.44
CA GLY A 141 3.84 -3.27 0.79
C GLY A 141 2.99 -4.07 1.76
#